data_AF-A0A5C5W6L7-F1
#
_entry.id   AF-A0A5C5W6L7-F1
#
_cell.length_a   1.000
_cell.length_b   1.000
_cell.length_c   1.000
_cell.angle_alpha   90.00
_cell.angle_beta   90.00
_cell.angle_gamma   90.00
#
_symmetry.space_group_name_H-M   'P 1'
#
loop_
_entity.id
_entity.type
_entity.pdbx_description
1 polymer ?
#
loop_
_entity_poly.entity_id
_entity_poly.type
_entity_poly.pdbx_seq_one_letter_code
_entity_poly.pdbx_strand_id
1 'polypeptide(L)'
;MPRIDTSQPTGGRNPRSLLRVCRTAAGCGATVTRRAHGATWASTCAAVWLGAIARAAQTAPAQKPAVLRAAEEARSASALVTSRVEYSRWRRPIGADEPDHTHFYTFECAGNQYVTRYWGDEEGVVRRHPDGRAATVYSFPGPRHMLHDDDGDWVHSEGAPSVEVWDHDTHRPDFGQFELRSVSLNPGGKDMTVDQARRKAGLSPIEYSVATDGELDLVSSTHEGWTLKWWIDRKRNFSIVKSHVLHEGKLLGEMLYHTEEIDGAWFTTRLERYVYDHDVRELREIVQVHHAEFNRPEHPQQLTPEHIGVEVGTSVDFQTNPERSGYWDGDKIIPQDEFFTKLHNGELVRSPGVQKALDSLPRISTPAMFDAAEREAKARDAADQAEPELPKPAADLRRQADSAWARYTRSFIVDYGLDREQTQKAWGVLRDCQEQAARYLKREREAFAKLDAAKPPAGDGAPSSSPAADARAARLREPIDRIFESELKPRLERLPTRAQRQRAEKR
;
A
#
# COMPACT_ATOMS: atom_id res chain seq x y z
N MET A 1 5.82 -34.90 -51.26
CA MET A 1 5.77 -33.69 -52.12
C MET A 1 5.27 -32.52 -51.28
N PRO A 2 5.85 -31.32 -51.34
CA PRO A 2 7.28 -31.02 -51.38
C PRO A 2 7.72 -30.15 -50.18
N ARG A 3 9.03 -30.22 -49.91
CA ARG A 3 9.82 -29.40 -48.99
C ARG A 3 9.89 -27.95 -49.49
N ILE A 4 9.85 -26.99 -48.58
CA ILE A 4 10.22 -25.60 -48.86
C ILE A 4 11.62 -25.37 -48.29
N ASP A 5 12.57 -25.25 -49.21
CA ASP A 5 13.91 -24.69 -49.02
C ASP A 5 13.80 -23.18 -48.85
N THR A 6 14.45 -22.63 -47.82
CA THR A 6 14.74 -21.19 -47.74
C THR A 6 16.23 -20.98 -47.95
N SER A 7 16.59 -20.64 -49.18
CA SER A 7 17.88 -20.13 -49.60
C SER A 7 18.09 -18.69 -49.12
N GLN A 8 19.27 -18.42 -48.55
CA GLN A 8 19.85 -17.07 -48.51
C GLN A 8 20.21 -16.60 -49.92
N PRO A 9 20.33 -15.28 -50.13
CA PRO A 9 21.55 -14.80 -50.76
C PRO A 9 22.21 -13.60 -50.08
N THR A 10 23.51 -13.59 -50.34
CA THR A 10 24.60 -12.69 -50.01
C THR A 10 24.54 -11.32 -50.68
N GLY A 11 25.23 -10.35 -50.08
CA GLY A 11 25.75 -9.12 -50.73
C GLY A 11 25.40 -7.87 -49.91
N GLY A 12 26.31 -7.10 -49.32
CA GLY A 12 27.68 -6.81 -49.68
C GLY A 12 27.77 -5.36 -50.16
N ARG A 13 28.27 -4.45 -49.32
CA ARG A 13 29.21 -3.34 -49.63
C ARG A 13 29.14 -2.21 -48.60
N ASN A 14 30.30 -1.99 -47.98
CA ASN A 14 30.71 -0.73 -47.35
C ASN A 14 30.82 0.39 -48.40
N PRO A 15 30.65 1.65 -47.99
CA PRO A 15 31.82 2.52 -48.11
C PRO A 15 32.07 3.43 -46.90
N ARG A 16 33.38 3.65 -46.68
CA ARG A 16 34.01 4.63 -45.81
C ARG A 16 33.65 6.07 -46.21
N SER A 17 33.43 6.92 -45.22
CA SER A 17 33.65 8.38 -45.28
C SER A 17 34.18 8.81 -43.90
N LEU A 18 35.49 9.03 -43.75
CA LEU A 18 36.14 10.35 -43.80
C LEU A 18 35.43 11.41 -42.93
N LEU A 19 35.94 11.61 -41.72
CA LEU A 19 35.79 12.88 -40.99
C LEU A 19 37.13 13.30 -40.40
N ARG A 20 37.58 14.45 -40.87
CA ARG A 20 38.76 15.18 -40.45
C ARG A 20 38.48 15.94 -39.16
N VAL A 21 39.55 16.06 -38.40
CA VAL A 21 39.81 16.90 -37.22
C VAL A 21 39.35 18.35 -37.40
N CYS A 22 38.67 18.89 -36.38
CA CYS A 22 38.81 20.27 -35.93
C CYS A 22 38.76 20.30 -34.39
N ARG A 23 39.91 20.62 -33.78
CA ARG A 23 40.05 21.05 -32.39
C ARG A 23 39.87 22.57 -32.34
N THR A 24 39.00 23.07 -31.45
CA THR A 24 39.27 24.30 -30.67
C THR A 24 38.29 24.47 -29.51
N ALA A 25 38.89 24.67 -28.32
CA ALA A 25 38.55 25.61 -27.24
C ALA A 25 37.16 25.63 -26.57
N ALA A 26 37.22 25.34 -25.26
CA ALA A 26 36.66 26.11 -24.14
C ALA A 26 35.15 26.40 -24.08
N GLY A 27 34.50 25.83 -23.05
CA GLY A 27 33.21 26.30 -22.57
C GLY A 27 32.81 25.59 -21.28
N CYS A 28 32.86 26.30 -20.16
CA CYS A 28 32.26 25.91 -18.89
C CYS A 28 30.81 25.45 -19.09
N GLY A 29 30.50 24.22 -18.68
CA GLY A 29 29.13 23.73 -18.60
C GLY A 29 28.93 23.07 -17.24
N ALA A 30 28.44 23.84 -16.27
CA ALA A 30 27.97 23.32 -15.00
C ALA A 30 26.77 22.41 -15.28
N THR A 31 26.95 21.10 -15.10
CA THR A 31 25.88 20.11 -15.18
C THR A 31 25.03 20.21 -13.90
N VAL A 32 23.94 20.98 -13.96
CA VAL A 32 22.92 20.97 -12.90
C VAL A 32 22.09 19.71 -13.08
N THR A 33 22.44 18.65 -12.35
CA THR A 33 21.58 17.49 -12.16
C THR A 33 20.40 17.89 -11.27
N ARG A 34 19.28 18.27 -11.90
CA ARG A 34 17.98 18.39 -11.20
C ARG A 34 17.53 16.98 -10.79
N ARG A 35 17.68 16.66 -9.50
CA ARG A 35 17.00 15.51 -8.88
C ARG A 35 15.50 15.76 -8.90
N ALA A 36 14.76 14.86 -9.54
CA ALA A 36 13.33 14.74 -9.40
C ALA A 36 12.99 14.23 -7.99
N HIS A 37 12.28 15.03 -7.20
CA HIS A 37 11.66 14.58 -5.96
C HIS A 37 10.26 14.05 -6.29
N GLY A 38 10.17 12.74 -6.53
CA GLY A 38 8.92 12.02 -6.74
C GLY A 38 8.55 11.15 -5.53
N ALA A 39 7.37 11.43 -4.97
CA ALA A 39 6.40 10.52 -4.37
C ALA A 39 6.70 9.70 -3.09
N THR A 40 6.07 10.15 -1.99
CA THR A 40 5.17 9.34 -1.14
C THR A 40 4.02 10.26 -0.71
N TRP A 41 2.90 10.27 -1.45
CA TRP A 41 1.78 11.22 -1.29
C TRP A 41 0.55 10.62 -0.59
N ALA A 42 0.72 9.64 0.30
CA ALA A 42 -0.41 8.94 0.95
C ALA A 42 -0.55 9.19 2.47
N SER A 43 0.28 10.00 3.13
CA SER A 43 0.15 10.21 4.59
C SER A 43 0.76 11.52 5.09
N THR A 44 0.17 12.67 4.74
CA THR A 44 0.40 13.91 5.50
C THR A 44 -0.74 14.90 5.28
N CYS A 45 -1.63 15.07 6.26
CA CYS A 45 -2.46 16.27 6.47
C CYS A 45 -3.13 16.15 7.86
N ALA A 46 -2.50 16.71 8.89
CA ALA A 46 -3.17 17.02 10.15
C ALA A 46 -2.54 18.27 10.78
N ALA A 47 -3.43 19.18 11.17
CA ALA A 47 -3.29 20.34 12.06
C ALA A 47 -2.76 21.68 11.51
N VAL A 48 -3.66 22.67 11.35
CA VAL A 48 -3.54 24.07 11.85
C VAL A 48 -4.93 24.69 12.16
N TRP A 49 -5.13 24.97 13.46
CA TRP A 49 -5.72 26.13 14.17
C TRP A 49 -7.16 26.71 14.03
N LEU A 50 -7.71 26.99 15.22
CA LEU A 50 -8.81 27.90 15.56
C LEU A 50 -8.25 29.24 16.04
N GLY A 51 -8.83 30.38 15.62
CA GLY A 51 -8.40 31.67 16.18
C GLY A 51 -9.05 32.97 15.72
N ALA A 52 -10.32 32.99 15.29
CA ALA A 52 -11.13 34.22 15.33
C ALA A 52 -12.62 33.85 15.36
N ILE A 53 -13.25 33.88 16.54
CA ILE A 53 -14.69 33.70 16.68
C ILE A 53 -15.37 35.00 16.26
N ALA A 54 -15.60 35.14 14.95
CA ALA A 54 -16.87 35.68 14.52
C ALA A 54 -17.92 34.62 14.87
N ARG A 55 -19.00 34.99 15.56
CA ARG A 55 -20.24 34.20 15.55
C ARG A 55 -20.78 34.21 14.11
N ALA A 56 -20.12 33.49 13.22
CA ALA A 56 -20.77 32.98 12.03
C ALA A 56 -21.93 32.15 12.57
N ALA A 57 -23.16 32.51 12.18
CA ALA A 57 -24.29 31.64 12.39
C ALA A 57 -23.83 30.23 12.00
N GLN A 58 -23.97 29.27 12.92
CA GLN A 58 -23.77 27.86 12.59
C GLN A 58 -24.79 27.54 11.51
N THR A 59 -24.40 27.73 10.25
CA THR A 59 -25.12 27.21 9.10
C THR A 59 -25.15 25.72 9.36
N ALA A 60 -26.36 25.19 9.54
CA ALA A 60 -26.56 23.76 9.69
C ALA A 60 -25.76 23.07 8.58
N PRO A 61 -25.00 22.00 8.90
CA PRO A 61 -24.15 21.34 7.92
C PRO A 61 -24.97 21.07 6.67
N ALA A 62 -24.45 21.49 5.50
CA ALA A 62 -25.14 21.36 4.24
C ALA A 62 -25.59 19.90 4.07
N GLN A 63 -26.90 19.70 4.02
CA GLN A 63 -27.45 18.35 3.95
C GLN A 63 -26.99 17.68 2.65
N LYS A 64 -26.48 16.44 2.73
CA LYS A 64 -26.07 15.66 1.55
C LYS A 64 -27.19 15.67 0.49
N PRO A 65 -26.91 16.05 -0.77
CA PRO A 65 -27.92 16.13 -1.82
C PRO A 65 -28.70 14.85 -2.03
N ALA A 66 -30.00 14.98 -2.30
CA ALA A 66 -30.89 13.82 -2.49
C ALA A 66 -30.43 12.88 -3.61
N VAL A 67 -29.90 13.43 -4.71
CA VAL A 67 -29.40 12.64 -5.84
C VAL A 67 -28.16 11.82 -5.47
N LEU A 68 -27.26 12.36 -4.65
CA LEU A 68 -26.08 11.61 -4.17
C LEU A 68 -26.50 10.54 -3.15
N ARG A 69 -27.45 10.83 -2.25
CA ARG A 69 -28.03 9.82 -1.35
C ARG A 69 -28.68 8.67 -2.12
N ALA A 70 -29.39 8.97 -3.21
CA ALA A 70 -30.00 7.95 -4.05
C ALA A 70 -28.93 7.09 -4.76
N ALA A 71 -27.83 7.70 -5.22
CA ALA A 71 -26.70 6.96 -5.77
C ALA A 71 -26.03 6.05 -4.72
N GLU A 72 -25.88 6.51 -3.47
CA GLU A 72 -25.37 5.70 -2.35
C GLU A 72 -26.31 4.53 -2.02
N GLU A 73 -27.62 4.78 -1.93
CA GLU A 73 -28.63 3.74 -1.68
C GLU A 73 -28.68 2.71 -2.81
N ALA A 74 -28.52 3.12 -4.07
CA ALA A 74 -28.47 2.21 -5.21
C ALA A 74 -27.24 1.26 -5.22
N ARG A 75 -26.30 1.45 -4.29
CA ARG A 75 -25.07 0.66 -4.11
C ARG A 75 -24.93 0.11 -2.70
N SER A 76 -25.91 0.33 -1.83
CA SER A 76 -25.87 -0.11 -0.45
C SER A 76 -26.05 -1.64 -0.35
N ALA A 77 -25.79 -2.15 0.84
CA ALA A 77 -26.12 -3.53 1.21
C ALA A 77 -27.61 -3.86 1.17
N SER A 78 -28.52 -2.87 1.15
CA SER A 78 -29.95 -3.11 0.97
C SER A 78 -30.34 -3.31 -0.50
N ALA A 79 -29.62 -2.68 -1.44
CA ALA A 79 -29.87 -2.84 -2.87
C ALA A 79 -29.14 -4.05 -3.47
N LEU A 80 -27.88 -4.24 -3.09
CA LEU A 80 -27.03 -5.35 -3.51
C LEU A 80 -26.72 -6.22 -2.29
N VAL A 81 -27.75 -6.94 -1.84
CA VAL A 81 -27.73 -7.75 -0.62
C VAL A 81 -26.69 -8.85 -0.77
N THR A 82 -26.76 -9.60 -1.86
CA THR A 82 -25.75 -10.59 -2.18
C THR A 82 -25.16 -10.35 -3.56
N SER A 83 -23.89 -10.67 -3.72
CA SER A 83 -23.25 -10.61 -5.04
C SER A 83 -22.12 -11.61 -5.17
N ARG A 84 -21.83 -11.98 -6.42
CA ARG A 84 -20.61 -12.66 -6.83
C ARG A 84 -20.09 -11.95 -8.08
N VAL A 85 -18.88 -11.42 -8.02
CA VAL A 85 -18.28 -10.65 -9.11
C VAL A 85 -16.86 -11.12 -9.35
N GLU A 86 -16.55 -11.46 -10.60
CA GLU A 86 -15.20 -11.81 -11.05
C GLU A 86 -14.66 -10.65 -11.87
N TYR A 87 -13.47 -10.17 -11.52
CA TYR A 87 -12.89 -9.00 -12.16
C TYR A 87 -11.37 -9.06 -12.20
N SER A 88 -10.79 -8.31 -13.14
CA SER A 88 -9.37 -8.04 -13.18
C SER A 88 -9.07 -6.57 -12.92
N ARG A 89 -7.88 -6.32 -12.40
CA ARG A 89 -7.37 -5.00 -12.07
C ARG A 89 -5.98 -4.85 -12.68
N TRP A 90 -5.88 -4.03 -13.70
CA TRP A 90 -4.60 -3.57 -14.23
C TRP A 90 -4.22 -2.27 -13.53
N ARG A 91 -2.97 -2.15 -13.07
CA ARG A 91 -2.46 -0.93 -12.42
C ARG A 91 -1.06 -0.62 -12.91
N ARG A 92 -0.84 0.65 -13.25
CA ARG A 92 0.50 1.21 -13.49
C ARG A 92 1.03 1.88 -12.22
N PRO A 93 2.04 1.32 -11.55
CA PRO A 93 2.65 1.92 -10.37
C PRO A 93 3.14 3.35 -10.64
N ILE A 94 3.09 4.22 -9.63
CA ILE A 94 3.68 5.56 -9.74
C ILE A 94 5.14 5.45 -9.31
N GLY A 95 6.06 5.67 -10.26
CA GLY A 95 7.49 5.78 -9.97
C GLY A 95 8.14 4.49 -9.45
N ALA A 96 7.52 3.33 -9.63
CA ALA A 96 8.16 2.04 -9.42
C ALA A 96 8.57 1.44 -10.76
N ASP A 97 9.72 0.77 -10.80
CA ASP A 97 10.20 -0.01 -11.95
C ASP A 97 9.50 -1.38 -12.05
N GLU A 98 8.42 -1.58 -11.29
CA GLU A 98 7.64 -2.81 -11.33
C GLU A 98 6.86 -2.86 -12.66
N PRO A 99 6.86 -4.00 -13.37
CA PRO A 99 6.12 -4.13 -14.61
C PRO A 99 4.63 -3.89 -14.38
N ASP A 100 3.94 -3.42 -15.41
CA ASP A 100 2.48 -3.37 -15.43
C ASP A 100 1.95 -4.83 -15.37
N HIS A 101 1.18 -5.17 -14.33
CA HIS A 101 0.56 -6.48 -14.16
C HIS A 101 -0.96 -6.37 -14.07
N THR A 102 -1.65 -7.43 -14.47
CA THR A 102 -3.12 -7.56 -14.35
C THR A 102 -3.44 -8.58 -13.27
N HIS A 103 -4.08 -8.13 -12.22
CA HIS A 103 -4.40 -8.92 -11.04
C HIS A 103 -5.84 -9.43 -11.13
N PHE A 104 -6.11 -10.66 -10.70
CA PHE A 104 -7.42 -11.30 -10.80
C PHE A 104 -8.06 -11.51 -9.44
N TYR A 105 -9.36 -11.23 -9.36
CA TYR A 105 -10.10 -11.22 -8.12
C TYR A 105 -11.49 -11.84 -8.26
N THR A 106 -11.98 -12.39 -7.15
CA THR A 106 -13.40 -12.66 -6.92
C THR A 106 -13.86 -11.85 -5.72
N PHE A 107 -14.94 -11.11 -5.88
CA PHE A 107 -15.64 -10.39 -4.81
C PHE A 107 -16.99 -11.06 -4.57
N GLU A 108 -17.29 -11.34 -3.31
CA GLU A 108 -18.61 -11.82 -2.87
C GLU A 108 -19.11 -10.93 -1.73
N CYS A 109 -20.40 -10.68 -1.64
CA CYS A 109 -20.97 -9.98 -0.49
C CYS A 109 -22.24 -10.65 0.02
N ALA A 110 -22.51 -10.46 1.31
CA ALA A 110 -23.75 -10.81 1.98
C ALA A 110 -24.06 -9.76 3.05
N GLY A 111 -25.01 -8.87 2.77
CA GLY A 111 -25.27 -7.69 3.59
C GLY A 111 -24.05 -6.77 3.67
N ASN A 112 -23.59 -6.47 4.88
CA ASN A 112 -22.38 -5.65 5.10
C ASN A 112 -21.09 -6.46 5.04
N GLN A 113 -21.16 -7.79 5.06
CA GLN A 113 -20.00 -8.64 4.98
C GLN A 113 -19.58 -8.80 3.52
N TYR A 114 -18.28 -8.91 3.27
CA TYR A 114 -17.76 -9.25 1.95
C TYR A 114 -16.49 -10.05 2.00
N VAL A 115 -16.30 -10.89 0.99
CA VAL A 115 -15.09 -11.65 0.76
C VAL A 115 -14.42 -11.16 -0.52
N THR A 116 -13.12 -10.91 -0.44
CA THR A 116 -12.28 -10.67 -1.61
C THR A 116 -11.22 -11.75 -1.69
N ARG A 117 -11.23 -12.52 -2.79
CA ARG A 117 -10.19 -13.50 -3.12
C ARG A 117 -9.29 -12.92 -4.20
N TYR A 118 -8.00 -12.91 -3.94
CA TYR A 118 -6.97 -12.49 -4.87
C TYR A 118 -6.23 -13.72 -5.38
N TRP A 119 -6.37 -13.96 -6.69
CA TRP A 119 -5.86 -15.17 -7.36
C TRP A 119 -4.44 -15.03 -7.90
N GLY A 120 -3.85 -13.84 -7.79
CA GLY A 120 -2.56 -13.50 -8.41
C GLY A 120 -2.72 -12.71 -9.70
N ASP A 121 -1.61 -12.54 -10.39
CA ASP A 121 -1.58 -11.91 -11.71
C ASP A 121 -1.81 -12.89 -12.86
N GLU A 122 -1.53 -12.48 -14.10
CA GLU A 122 -1.66 -13.31 -15.30
C GLU A 122 -0.84 -14.62 -15.28
N GLU A 123 0.18 -14.72 -14.42
CA GLU A 123 0.97 -15.94 -14.22
C GLU A 123 0.52 -16.74 -12.98
N GLY A 124 -0.54 -16.29 -12.28
CA GLY A 124 -0.99 -16.83 -11.01
C GLY A 124 -0.08 -16.48 -9.84
N VAL A 125 0.78 -15.47 -9.99
CA VAL A 125 1.73 -15.07 -8.95
C VAL A 125 1.03 -14.10 -7.99
N VAL A 126 0.81 -14.54 -6.75
CA VAL A 126 0.17 -13.72 -5.71
C VAL A 126 1.11 -12.68 -5.11
N ARG A 127 2.42 -12.84 -5.26
CA ARG A 127 3.39 -11.88 -4.74
C ARG A 127 4.66 -11.88 -5.56
N ARG A 128 5.04 -10.70 -6.04
CA ARG A 128 6.33 -10.46 -6.68
C ARG A 128 7.27 -9.72 -5.74
N HIS A 129 8.56 -9.95 -5.93
CA HIS A 129 9.60 -9.07 -5.43
C HIS A 129 9.62 -7.77 -6.26
N PRO A 130 10.24 -6.69 -5.76
CA PRO A 130 10.39 -5.44 -6.53
C PRO A 130 11.10 -5.60 -7.89
N ASP A 131 11.81 -6.72 -8.11
CA ASP A 131 12.45 -7.05 -9.39
C ASP A 131 11.50 -7.78 -10.37
N GLY A 132 10.20 -7.90 -10.04
CA GLY A 132 9.17 -8.55 -10.83
C GLY A 132 9.16 -10.07 -10.76
N ARG A 133 10.06 -10.71 -9.99
CA ARG A 133 10.06 -12.19 -9.88
C ARG A 133 9.07 -12.66 -8.83
N ALA A 134 8.46 -13.83 -9.07
CA ALA A 134 7.63 -14.50 -8.10
C ALA A 134 8.39 -14.71 -6.77
N ALA A 135 7.76 -14.34 -5.66
CA ALA A 135 8.35 -14.48 -4.36
C ALA A 135 8.17 -15.91 -3.85
N THR A 136 9.24 -16.70 -3.90
CA THR A 136 9.24 -18.13 -3.54
C THR A 136 9.56 -18.41 -2.07
N VAL A 137 9.94 -17.38 -1.31
CA VAL A 137 10.43 -17.52 0.08
C VAL A 137 9.29 -17.53 1.10
N TYR A 138 8.07 -17.18 0.68
CA TYR A 138 6.92 -17.19 1.58
C TYR A 138 6.41 -18.63 1.74
N SER A 139 6.15 -19.02 2.99
CA SER A 139 5.67 -20.37 3.32
C SER A 139 4.34 -20.73 2.62
N PHE A 140 3.57 -19.72 2.20
CA PHE A 140 2.24 -19.89 1.60
C PHE A 140 2.08 -18.98 0.38
N PRO A 141 2.42 -19.46 -0.83
CA PRO A 141 2.30 -18.68 -2.07
C PRO A 141 0.92 -18.80 -2.74
N GLY A 142 -0.07 -19.40 -2.07
CA GLY A 142 -1.42 -19.57 -2.63
C GLY A 142 -2.22 -18.27 -2.69
N PRO A 143 -3.40 -18.30 -3.36
CA PRO A 143 -4.39 -17.24 -3.33
C PRO A 143 -4.61 -16.67 -1.95
N ARG A 144 -4.83 -15.35 -1.88
CA ARG A 144 -5.11 -14.65 -0.63
C ARG A 144 -6.59 -14.37 -0.55
N HIS A 145 -7.21 -14.83 0.52
CA HIS A 145 -8.61 -14.61 0.82
C HIS A 145 -8.75 -13.63 1.95
N MET A 146 -9.82 -12.86 1.91
CA MET A 146 -10.11 -11.91 2.95
C MET A 146 -11.59 -11.84 3.19
N LEU A 147 -11.99 -11.81 4.46
CA LEU A 147 -13.34 -11.56 4.91
C LEU A 147 -13.36 -10.23 5.66
N HIS A 148 -14.26 -9.35 5.29
CA HIS A 148 -14.64 -8.19 6.07
C HIS A 148 -15.98 -8.47 6.75
N ASP A 149 -16.00 -8.42 8.08
CA ASP A 149 -17.19 -8.62 8.90
C ASP A 149 -17.21 -7.67 10.11
N ASP A 150 -18.09 -7.89 11.08
CA ASP A 150 -18.20 -7.02 12.26
C ASP A 150 -16.98 -7.14 13.21
N ASP A 151 -16.26 -8.26 13.18
CA ASP A 151 -15.10 -8.52 14.05
C ASP A 151 -13.81 -7.88 13.51
N GLY A 152 -13.72 -7.71 12.19
CA GLY A 152 -12.60 -7.03 11.55
C GLY A 152 -12.39 -7.44 10.10
N ASP A 153 -11.16 -7.20 9.65
CA ASP A 153 -10.64 -7.72 8.40
C ASP A 153 -9.83 -9.00 8.67
N TRP A 154 -10.34 -10.15 8.27
CA TRP A 154 -9.63 -11.42 8.32
C TRP A 154 -8.86 -11.62 7.02
N VAL A 155 -7.59 -12.01 7.08
CA VAL A 155 -6.77 -12.32 5.90
C VAL A 155 -6.13 -13.68 6.04
N HIS A 156 -6.53 -14.59 5.17
CA HIS A 156 -6.04 -15.96 5.10
C HIS A 156 -5.33 -16.17 3.76
N SER A 157 -4.23 -16.90 3.77
CA SER A 157 -3.60 -17.36 2.53
C SER A 157 -3.89 -18.84 2.38
N GLU A 158 -4.26 -19.27 1.18
CA GLU A 158 -4.64 -20.67 0.95
C GLU A 158 -3.51 -21.62 1.40
N GLY A 159 -3.88 -22.60 2.22
CA GLY A 159 -2.93 -23.56 2.81
C GLY A 159 -2.14 -23.04 4.01
N ALA A 160 -2.37 -21.82 4.49
CA ALA A 160 -1.79 -21.35 5.75
C ALA A 160 -2.53 -21.95 6.97
N PRO A 161 -1.83 -22.38 8.02
CA PRO A 161 -2.43 -22.83 9.27
C PRO A 161 -2.79 -21.67 10.20
N SER A 162 -2.69 -20.42 9.73
CA SER A 162 -3.02 -19.22 10.49
C SER A 162 -3.76 -18.20 9.63
N VAL A 163 -4.54 -17.35 10.29
CA VAL A 163 -5.26 -16.20 9.73
C VAL A 163 -4.94 -14.98 10.57
N GLU A 164 -4.67 -13.86 9.92
CA GLU A 164 -4.43 -12.58 10.58
C GLU A 164 -5.74 -11.78 10.62
N VAL A 165 -6.03 -11.11 11.74
CA VAL A 165 -7.23 -10.26 11.88
C VAL A 165 -6.83 -8.84 12.29
N TRP A 166 -7.35 -7.84 11.59
CA TRP A 166 -7.17 -6.41 11.92
C TRP A 166 -8.50 -5.79 12.33
N ASP A 167 -8.52 -5.05 13.43
CA ASP A 167 -9.68 -4.27 13.82
C ASP A 167 -9.91 -3.11 12.82
N HIS A 168 -11.17 -2.77 12.53
CA HIS A 168 -11.56 -1.72 11.57
C HIS A 168 -10.97 -0.34 11.82
N ASP A 169 -10.61 -0.04 13.07
CA ASP A 169 -10.07 1.26 13.47
C ASP A 169 -8.56 1.37 13.28
N THR A 170 -7.91 0.26 12.96
CA THR A 170 -6.45 0.20 12.86
C THR A 170 -6.01 0.40 11.41
N HIS A 171 -4.76 0.81 11.22
CA HIS A 171 -4.23 1.03 9.88
C HIS A 171 -4.07 -0.33 9.18
N ARG A 172 -5.09 -0.71 8.43
CA ARG A 172 -5.09 -1.87 7.55
C ARG A 172 -3.96 -1.74 6.51
N PRO A 173 -3.16 -2.79 6.27
CA PRO A 173 -2.29 -2.83 5.09
C PRO A 173 -3.14 -2.67 3.83
N ASP A 174 -2.73 -1.77 2.93
CA ASP A 174 -3.37 -1.65 1.61
C ASP A 174 -3.04 -2.90 0.79
N PHE A 175 -3.93 -3.89 0.82
CA PHE A 175 -3.84 -5.08 0.00
C PHE A 175 -4.43 -4.86 -1.41
N GLY A 176 -4.69 -3.60 -1.79
CA GLY A 176 -5.29 -3.26 -3.07
C GLY A 176 -6.75 -3.73 -3.18
N GLN A 177 -7.47 -3.70 -2.07
CA GLN A 177 -8.85 -4.17 -1.99
C GLN A 177 -9.82 -3.00 -2.09
N PHE A 178 -10.97 -3.26 -2.70
CA PHE A 178 -12.08 -2.33 -2.75
C PHE A 178 -13.36 -3.11 -2.55
N GLU A 179 -14.28 -2.57 -1.77
CA GLU A 179 -15.68 -2.93 -1.83
C GLU A 179 -16.22 -2.52 -3.21
N LEU A 180 -16.40 -3.50 -4.08
CA LEU A 180 -16.70 -3.23 -5.49
C LEU A 180 -18.04 -2.53 -5.70
N ARG A 181 -18.98 -2.67 -4.76
CA ARG A 181 -20.26 -1.96 -4.74
C ARG A 181 -20.08 -0.44 -4.65
N SER A 182 -19.12 0.02 -3.86
CA SER A 182 -18.94 1.44 -3.54
C SER A 182 -17.83 2.12 -4.37
N VAL A 183 -17.21 1.40 -5.31
CA VAL A 183 -16.06 1.88 -6.11
C VAL A 183 -16.34 3.21 -6.84
N SER A 184 -17.59 3.46 -7.25
CA SER A 184 -17.96 4.70 -7.93
C SER A 184 -18.35 5.85 -6.99
N LEU A 185 -18.62 5.56 -5.72
CA LEU A 185 -19.04 6.56 -4.72
C LEU A 185 -17.85 7.35 -4.18
N ASN A 186 -16.71 6.69 -4.01
CA ASN A 186 -15.50 7.31 -3.49
C ASN A 186 -14.36 7.23 -4.52
N PRO A 187 -14.07 8.34 -5.22
CA PRO A 187 -12.97 8.41 -6.18
C PRO A 187 -11.58 8.12 -5.57
N GLY A 188 -11.47 8.19 -4.24
CA GLY A 188 -10.26 7.83 -3.50
C GLY A 188 -10.05 6.32 -3.31
N GLY A 189 -11.03 5.47 -3.66
CA GLY A 189 -10.92 4.02 -3.61
C GLY A 189 -10.83 3.46 -2.19
N LYS A 190 -11.76 3.82 -1.30
CA LYS A 190 -11.88 3.21 0.03
C LYS A 190 -13.30 2.74 0.26
N ASP A 191 -13.46 1.72 1.11
CA ASP A 191 -14.70 1.04 1.51
C ASP A 191 -15.65 1.93 2.36
N MET A 192 -15.68 3.22 2.07
CA MET A 192 -16.44 4.22 2.79
C MET A 192 -16.76 5.41 1.89
N THR A 193 -17.92 6.01 2.12
CA THR A 193 -18.29 7.29 1.50
C THR A 193 -17.33 8.40 1.93
N VAL A 194 -17.25 9.47 1.14
CA VAL A 194 -16.40 10.61 1.47
C VAL A 194 -16.76 11.22 2.84
N ASP A 195 -18.05 11.28 3.19
CA ASP A 195 -18.49 11.75 4.51
C ASP A 195 -18.04 10.85 5.65
N GLN A 196 -18.11 9.53 5.48
CA GLN A 196 -17.63 8.59 6.50
C GLN A 196 -16.12 8.73 6.69
N ALA A 197 -15.35 8.78 5.61
CA ALA A 197 -13.90 8.97 5.66
C ALA A 197 -13.50 10.24 6.41
N ARG A 198 -14.21 11.33 6.15
CA ARG A 198 -13.95 12.62 6.78
C ARG A 198 -14.37 12.68 8.23
N ARG A 199 -15.54 12.12 8.57
CA ARG A 199 -15.98 11.99 9.97
C ARG A 199 -14.99 11.16 10.78
N LYS A 200 -14.51 10.03 10.24
CA LYS A 200 -13.47 9.20 10.89
C LYS A 200 -12.17 9.97 11.09
N ALA A 201 -11.82 10.84 10.16
CA ALA A 201 -10.64 11.72 10.26
C ALA A 201 -10.85 12.97 11.13
N GLY A 202 -12.03 13.16 11.74
CA GLY A 202 -12.34 14.35 12.54
C GLY A 202 -12.37 15.66 11.73
N LEU A 203 -12.60 15.58 10.42
CA LEU A 203 -12.61 16.74 9.53
C LEU A 203 -14.01 17.37 9.46
N SER A 204 -14.05 18.67 9.12
CA SER A 204 -15.30 19.45 9.02
C SER A 204 -16.31 18.82 8.05
N PRO A 205 -17.63 19.05 8.25
CA PRO A 205 -18.65 18.63 7.30
C PRO A 205 -18.38 19.16 5.89
N ILE A 206 -18.82 18.42 4.87
CA ILE A 206 -18.58 18.78 3.48
C ILE A 206 -19.65 19.77 3.01
N GLU A 207 -19.24 20.77 2.24
CA GLU A 207 -20.17 21.63 1.51
C GLU A 207 -20.50 21.02 0.16
N TYR A 208 -21.80 20.87 -0.12
CA TYR A 208 -22.29 20.33 -1.37
C TYR A 208 -22.97 21.40 -2.23
N SER A 209 -22.82 21.25 -3.54
CA SER A 209 -23.60 21.96 -4.55
C SER A 209 -24.11 20.97 -5.60
N VAL A 210 -25.25 21.31 -6.19
CA VAL A 210 -25.87 20.51 -7.25
C VAL A 210 -26.09 21.42 -8.46
N ALA A 211 -25.69 20.94 -9.62
CA ALA A 211 -25.95 21.53 -10.91
C ALA A 211 -26.44 20.45 -11.88
N THR A 212 -26.68 20.84 -13.13
CA THR A 212 -26.95 19.90 -14.23
C THR A 212 -25.90 20.09 -15.31
N ASP A 213 -25.53 18.99 -15.96
CA ASP A 213 -24.64 18.97 -17.12
C ASP A 213 -25.27 18.07 -18.20
N GLY A 214 -26.02 18.70 -19.11
CA GLY A 214 -26.89 18.00 -20.04
C GLY A 214 -28.02 17.26 -19.31
N GLU A 215 -28.09 15.94 -19.48
CA GLU A 215 -29.08 15.07 -18.81
C GLU A 215 -28.60 14.54 -17.43
N LEU A 216 -27.38 14.87 -17.02
CA LEU A 216 -26.76 14.34 -15.81
C LEU A 216 -26.86 15.35 -14.67
N ASP A 217 -27.07 14.86 -13.44
CA ASP A 217 -26.87 15.67 -12.25
C ASP A 217 -25.38 15.77 -11.94
N LEU A 218 -24.88 16.99 -11.78
CA LEU A 218 -23.52 17.26 -11.34
C LEU A 218 -23.55 17.61 -9.86
N VAL A 219 -23.11 16.68 -9.01
CA VAL A 219 -22.88 16.95 -7.59
C VAL A 219 -21.43 17.33 -7.40
N SER A 220 -21.18 18.46 -6.74
CA SER A 220 -19.82 18.86 -6.34
C SER A 220 -19.75 18.96 -4.82
N SER A 221 -18.65 18.47 -4.24
CA SER A 221 -18.36 18.61 -2.82
C SER A 221 -17.02 19.32 -2.65
N THR A 222 -16.97 20.40 -1.87
CA THR A 222 -15.78 21.24 -1.71
C THR A 222 -15.33 21.28 -0.26
N HIS A 223 -14.02 21.18 -0.03
CA HIS A 223 -13.41 21.32 1.29
C HIS A 223 -11.90 21.58 1.20
N GLU A 224 -11.39 22.60 1.91
CA GLU A 224 -9.94 22.90 2.01
C GLU A 224 -9.22 22.89 0.64
N GLY A 225 -9.81 23.56 -0.35
CA GLY A 225 -9.28 23.61 -1.72
C GLY A 225 -9.50 22.33 -2.53
N TRP A 226 -9.88 21.20 -1.92
CA TRP A 226 -10.27 20.00 -2.64
C TRP A 226 -11.71 20.11 -3.15
N THR A 227 -11.94 19.61 -4.36
CA THR A 227 -13.28 19.46 -4.93
C THR A 227 -13.42 18.08 -5.53
N LEU A 228 -14.45 17.35 -5.10
CA LEU A 228 -14.89 16.12 -5.76
C LEU A 228 -16.13 16.44 -6.57
N LYS A 229 -16.22 15.87 -7.77
CA LYS A 229 -17.40 16.02 -8.63
C LYS A 229 -17.88 14.64 -9.06
N TRP A 230 -19.20 14.44 -9.07
CA TRP A 230 -19.85 13.24 -9.58
C TRP A 230 -20.89 13.63 -10.62
N TRP A 231 -20.87 12.95 -11.76
CA TRP A 231 -21.91 13.01 -12.77
C TRP A 231 -22.80 11.78 -12.62
N ILE A 232 -24.07 12.01 -12.27
CA ILE A 232 -25.03 10.99 -11.87
C ILE A 232 -26.14 10.91 -12.92
N ASP A 233 -26.38 9.71 -13.44
CA ASP A 233 -27.44 9.42 -14.40
C ASP A 233 -28.68 8.84 -13.68
N ARG A 234 -29.75 9.64 -13.55
CA ARG A 234 -31.02 9.19 -12.93
C ARG A 234 -31.70 8.07 -13.71
N LYS A 235 -31.54 8.02 -15.03
CA LYS A 235 -32.19 7.01 -15.88
C LYS A 235 -31.55 5.63 -15.68
N ARG A 236 -30.29 5.59 -15.24
CA ARG A 236 -29.54 4.37 -14.93
C ARG A 236 -29.48 4.09 -13.43
N ASN A 237 -30.61 4.21 -12.75
CA ASN A 237 -30.74 4.02 -11.30
C ASN A 237 -29.69 4.80 -10.50
N PHE A 238 -29.53 6.09 -10.80
CA PHE A 238 -28.58 7.00 -10.14
C PHE A 238 -27.12 6.53 -10.23
N SER A 239 -26.75 5.85 -11.32
CA SER A 239 -25.36 5.44 -11.54
C SER A 239 -24.45 6.63 -11.74
N ILE A 240 -23.30 6.62 -11.07
CA ILE A 240 -22.22 7.58 -11.33
C ILE A 240 -21.47 7.11 -12.57
N VAL A 241 -21.42 7.95 -13.61
CA VAL A 241 -20.76 7.63 -14.90
C VAL A 241 -19.39 8.30 -15.03
N LYS A 242 -19.14 9.32 -14.21
CA LYS A 242 -17.87 10.04 -14.18
C LYS A 242 -17.65 10.69 -12.83
N SER A 243 -16.39 10.77 -12.39
CA SER A 243 -16.01 11.62 -11.26
C SER A 243 -14.67 12.32 -11.46
N HIS A 244 -14.54 13.51 -10.87
CA HIS A 244 -13.29 14.28 -10.86
C HIS A 244 -12.79 14.53 -9.44
N VAL A 245 -11.47 14.55 -9.30
CA VAL A 245 -10.76 15.01 -8.11
C VAL A 245 -9.95 16.24 -8.48
N LEU A 246 -10.27 17.37 -7.87
CA LEU A 246 -9.58 18.64 -8.07
C LEU A 246 -8.95 19.13 -6.77
N HIS A 247 -7.85 19.86 -6.89
CA HIS A 247 -7.25 20.62 -5.79
C HIS A 247 -6.93 22.03 -6.28
N GLU A 248 -7.45 23.04 -5.58
CA GLU A 248 -7.36 24.46 -5.93
C GLU A 248 -7.81 24.74 -7.38
N GLY A 249 -8.86 24.04 -7.81
CA GLY A 249 -9.39 24.12 -9.17
C GLY A 249 -8.59 23.37 -10.23
N LYS A 250 -7.41 22.84 -9.91
CA LYS A 250 -6.61 21.99 -10.81
C LYS A 250 -7.12 20.56 -10.78
N LEU A 251 -7.41 19.99 -11.96
CA LEU A 251 -7.78 18.59 -12.10
C LEU A 251 -6.57 17.69 -11.81
N LEU A 252 -6.69 16.81 -10.82
CA LEU A 252 -5.64 15.87 -10.43
C LEU A 252 -5.97 14.43 -10.86
N GLY A 253 -7.25 14.08 -10.88
CA GLY A 253 -7.69 12.74 -11.25
C GLY A 253 -9.08 12.73 -11.88
N GLU A 254 -9.27 11.81 -12.80
CA GLU A 254 -10.54 11.53 -13.45
C GLU A 254 -10.83 10.04 -13.38
N MET A 255 -12.07 9.68 -13.08
CA MET A 255 -12.55 8.31 -13.20
C MET A 255 -13.74 8.27 -14.15
N LEU A 256 -13.72 7.30 -15.05
CA LEU A 256 -14.81 6.98 -15.96
C LEU A 256 -15.39 5.63 -15.57
N TYR A 257 -16.72 5.56 -15.48
CA TYR A 257 -17.43 4.35 -15.10
C TYR A 257 -18.36 3.95 -16.24
N HIS A 258 -18.11 2.76 -16.79
CA HIS A 258 -19.01 2.13 -17.75
C HIS A 258 -19.97 1.26 -16.97
N THR A 259 -21.26 1.48 -17.19
CA THR A 259 -22.32 0.80 -16.45
C THR A 259 -23.25 0.04 -17.38
N GLU A 260 -23.67 -1.13 -16.92
CA GLU A 260 -24.62 -2.02 -17.59
C GLU A 260 -25.66 -2.50 -16.58
N GLU A 261 -26.84 -2.88 -17.05
CA GLU A 261 -27.88 -3.46 -16.20
C GLU A 261 -27.68 -4.98 -16.13
N ILE A 262 -27.46 -5.49 -14.91
CA ILE A 262 -27.21 -6.90 -14.61
C ILE A 262 -28.15 -7.30 -13.47
N ASP A 263 -28.96 -8.33 -13.69
CA ASP A 263 -29.95 -8.80 -12.71
C ASP A 263 -30.86 -7.68 -12.14
N GLY A 264 -31.25 -6.73 -13.02
CA GLY A 264 -32.11 -5.60 -12.67
C GLY A 264 -31.41 -4.48 -11.89
N ALA A 265 -30.10 -4.56 -11.69
CA ALA A 265 -29.29 -3.52 -11.08
C ALA A 265 -28.31 -2.93 -12.10
N TRP A 266 -28.28 -1.60 -12.22
CA TRP A 266 -27.19 -0.94 -12.94
C TRP A 266 -25.89 -1.08 -12.14
N PHE A 267 -24.85 -1.62 -12.75
CA PHE A 267 -23.57 -1.90 -12.09
C PHE A 267 -22.38 -1.47 -12.96
N THR A 268 -21.26 -1.10 -12.34
CA THR A 268 -20.04 -0.70 -13.05
C THR A 268 -19.31 -1.93 -13.58
N THR A 269 -19.27 -2.10 -14.90
CA THR A 269 -18.57 -3.22 -15.55
C THR A 269 -17.13 -2.88 -15.93
N ARG A 270 -16.81 -1.59 -16.07
CA ARG A 270 -15.45 -1.11 -16.30
C ARG A 270 -15.22 0.24 -15.63
N LEU A 271 -14.11 0.35 -14.92
CA LEU A 271 -13.61 1.59 -14.34
C LEU A 271 -12.27 1.92 -14.97
N GLU A 272 -12.11 3.16 -15.42
CA GLU A 272 -10.84 3.70 -15.88
C GLU A 272 -10.45 4.89 -15.02
N ARG A 273 -9.26 4.82 -14.43
CA ARG A 273 -8.72 5.88 -13.59
C ARG A 273 -7.54 6.53 -14.26
N TYR A 274 -7.66 7.84 -14.44
CA TYR A 274 -6.66 8.72 -15.00
C TYR A 274 -6.10 9.64 -13.91
N VAL A 275 -4.80 9.88 -13.95
CA VAL A 275 -4.15 10.95 -13.18
C VAL A 275 -3.60 12.00 -14.12
N TYR A 276 -3.46 13.22 -13.60
CA TYR A 276 -2.94 14.35 -14.37
C TYR A 276 -1.62 14.80 -13.76
N ASP A 277 -0.53 14.60 -14.51
CA ASP A 277 0.79 15.18 -14.20
C ASP A 277 1.11 16.23 -15.26
N HIS A 278 1.35 17.47 -14.82
CA HIS A 278 1.59 18.62 -15.73
C HIS A 278 0.62 18.69 -16.94
N ASP A 279 -0.68 18.50 -16.69
CA ASP A 279 -1.77 18.49 -17.68
C ASP A 279 -1.74 17.31 -18.67
N VAL A 280 -0.81 16.37 -18.52
CA VAL A 280 -0.79 15.10 -19.24
C VAL A 280 -1.73 14.13 -18.54
N ARG A 281 -2.77 13.71 -19.26
CA ARG A 281 -3.72 12.69 -18.82
C ARG A 281 -3.12 11.30 -19.01
N GLU A 282 -2.88 10.60 -17.92
CA GLU A 282 -2.30 9.25 -17.94
C GLU A 282 -3.27 8.23 -17.35
N LEU A 283 -3.53 7.15 -18.10
CA LEU A 283 -4.27 6.00 -17.58
C LEU A 283 -3.41 5.25 -16.56
N ARG A 284 -3.93 5.09 -15.35
CA ARG A 284 -3.23 4.48 -14.21
C ARG A 284 -3.81 3.17 -13.76
N GLU A 285 -5.11 2.98 -13.97
CA GLU A 285 -5.78 1.81 -13.46
C GLU A 285 -7.02 1.51 -14.30
N ILE A 286 -7.22 0.22 -14.56
CA ILE A 286 -8.43 -0.32 -15.16
C ILE A 286 -8.93 -1.40 -14.21
N VAL A 287 -10.19 -1.31 -13.80
CA VAL A 287 -10.92 -2.44 -13.21
C VAL A 287 -11.90 -2.93 -14.26
N GLN A 288 -11.82 -4.21 -14.63
CA GLN A 288 -12.67 -4.82 -15.63
C GLN A 288 -13.44 -5.98 -15.00
N VAL A 289 -14.76 -5.85 -14.91
CA VAL A 289 -15.65 -6.95 -14.52
C VAL A 289 -15.79 -7.90 -15.70
N HIS A 290 -15.64 -9.18 -15.42
CA HIS A 290 -15.79 -10.28 -16.39
C HIS A 290 -17.12 -11.00 -16.20
N HIS A 291 -17.56 -11.12 -14.95
CA HIS A 291 -18.81 -11.76 -14.56
C HIS A 291 -19.38 -11.09 -13.33
N ALA A 292 -20.70 -10.93 -13.26
CA ALA A 292 -21.38 -10.40 -12.08
C ALA A 292 -22.78 -11.02 -11.96
N GLU A 293 -23.13 -11.38 -10.73
CA GLU A 293 -24.45 -11.88 -10.35
C GLU A 293 -24.89 -11.17 -9.08
N PHE A 294 -26.19 -10.84 -8.99
CA PHE A 294 -26.75 -10.14 -7.83
C PHE A 294 -27.99 -10.83 -7.29
N ASN A 295 -28.12 -10.85 -5.96
CA ASN A 295 -29.34 -11.24 -5.25
C ASN A 295 -29.89 -12.63 -5.66
N ARG A 296 -29.01 -13.57 -6.03
CA ARG A 296 -29.40 -14.93 -6.38
C ARG A 296 -29.79 -15.73 -5.13
N PRO A 297 -30.79 -16.63 -5.21
CA PRO A 297 -31.21 -17.45 -4.07
C PRO A 297 -30.12 -18.42 -3.59
N GLU A 298 -29.20 -18.81 -4.47
CA GLU A 298 -28.05 -19.66 -4.16
C GLU A 298 -26.88 -18.91 -3.50
N HIS A 299 -26.89 -17.57 -3.50
CA HIS A 299 -25.83 -16.81 -2.83
C HIS A 299 -25.91 -17.00 -1.31
N PRO A 300 -24.75 -17.10 -0.62
CA PRO A 300 -24.73 -17.16 0.84
C PRO A 300 -25.34 -15.88 1.42
N GLN A 301 -26.19 -16.04 2.44
CA GLN A 301 -26.83 -14.92 3.14
C GLN A 301 -25.96 -14.38 4.29
N GLN A 302 -24.89 -15.09 4.62
CA GLN A 302 -23.88 -14.70 5.59
C GLN A 302 -22.53 -15.22 5.11
N LEU A 303 -21.49 -14.42 5.29
CA LEU A 303 -20.11 -14.82 5.07
C LEU A 303 -19.44 -15.04 6.44
N THR A 304 -18.66 -16.10 6.51
CA THR A 304 -18.02 -16.60 7.74
C THR A 304 -16.55 -16.89 7.46
N PRO A 305 -15.70 -17.06 8.47
CA PRO A 305 -14.30 -17.44 8.27
C PRO A 305 -14.10 -18.68 7.37
N GLU A 306 -15.04 -19.61 7.37
CA GLU A 306 -14.99 -20.79 6.46
C GLU A 306 -14.98 -20.39 4.98
N HIS A 307 -15.65 -19.30 4.60
CA HIS A 307 -15.70 -18.81 3.22
C HIS A 307 -14.32 -18.36 2.70
N ILE A 308 -13.38 -18.06 3.60
CA ILE A 308 -12.00 -17.71 3.25
C ILE A 308 -11.01 -18.86 3.50
N GLY A 309 -11.49 -20.05 3.88
CA GLY A 309 -10.65 -21.22 4.11
C GLY A 309 -10.10 -21.33 5.54
N VAL A 310 -10.68 -20.61 6.51
CA VAL A 310 -10.38 -20.84 7.93
C VAL A 310 -11.09 -22.12 8.36
N GLU A 311 -10.33 -23.14 8.72
CA GLU A 311 -10.84 -24.44 9.14
C GLU A 311 -10.57 -24.69 10.64
N VAL A 312 -11.14 -25.76 11.21
CA VAL A 312 -10.89 -26.15 12.60
C VAL A 312 -9.40 -26.35 12.87
N GLY A 313 -8.87 -25.59 13.83
CA GLY A 313 -7.47 -25.60 14.22
C GLY A 313 -6.59 -24.56 13.54
N THR A 314 -7.13 -23.71 12.67
CA THR A 314 -6.41 -22.51 12.20
C THR A 314 -6.13 -21.58 13.39
N SER A 315 -4.89 -21.12 13.53
CA SER A 315 -4.51 -20.08 14.50
C SER A 315 -5.09 -18.74 14.04
N VAL A 316 -5.73 -18.01 14.94
CA VAL A 316 -6.32 -16.69 14.67
C VAL A 316 -5.52 -15.64 15.42
N ASP A 317 -4.83 -14.77 14.68
CA ASP A 317 -3.88 -13.80 15.21
C ASP A 317 -4.40 -12.37 15.03
N PHE A 318 -5.00 -11.80 16.09
CA PHE A 318 -5.41 -10.40 16.11
C PHE A 318 -4.20 -9.49 16.24
N GLN A 319 -3.95 -8.66 15.22
CA GLN A 319 -2.74 -7.83 15.14
C GLN A 319 -2.73 -6.68 16.16
N THR A 320 -3.91 -6.24 16.59
CA THR A 320 -4.10 -5.06 17.44
C THR A 320 -4.70 -5.37 18.79
N ASN A 321 -5.23 -6.59 18.96
CA ASN A 321 -5.79 -7.08 20.20
C ASN A 321 -5.31 -8.53 20.44
N PRO A 322 -4.04 -8.73 20.86
CA PRO A 322 -3.47 -10.08 20.97
C PRO A 322 -4.19 -10.96 22.00
N GLU A 323 -4.92 -10.40 22.96
CA GLU A 323 -5.70 -11.14 23.94
C GLU A 323 -6.96 -11.81 23.37
N ARG A 324 -7.43 -11.37 22.20
CA ARG A 324 -8.48 -12.06 21.41
C ARG A 324 -7.94 -13.19 20.54
N SER A 325 -6.62 -13.32 20.39
CA SER A 325 -6.01 -14.38 19.60
C SER A 325 -6.25 -15.76 20.20
N GLY A 326 -6.32 -16.77 19.35
CA GLY A 326 -6.65 -18.14 19.76
C GLY A 326 -6.68 -19.10 18.58
N TYR A 327 -7.51 -20.13 18.68
CA TYR A 327 -7.71 -21.10 17.61
C TYR A 327 -9.18 -21.15 17.21
N TRP A 328 -9.42 -21.29 15.91
CA TRP A 328 -10.76 -21.51 15.39
C TRP A 328 -11.22 -22.93 15.72
N ASP A 329 -12.34 -23.08 16.43
CA ASP A 329 -12.91 -24.40 16.78
C ASP A 329 -13.95 -24.92 15.77
N GLY A 330 -14.28 -24.13 14.74
CA GLY A 330 -15.33 -24.39 13.76
C GLY A 330 -16.51 -23.43 13.88
N ASP A 331 -16.69 -22.79 15.04
CA ASP A 331 -17.79 -21.86 15.31
C ASP A 331 -17.27 -20.51 15.83
N LYS A 332 -16.22 -20.54 16.66
CA LYS A 332 -15.65 -19.36 17.30
C LYS A 332 -14.15 -19.50 17.55
N ILE A 333 -13.56 -18.39 17.99
CA ILE A 333 -12.20 -18.37 18.51
C ILE A 333 -12.24 -18.82 19.97
N ILE A 334 -11.43 -19.82 20.33
CA ILE A 334 -11.24 -20.25 21.71
C ILE A 334 -9.77 -20.08 22.15
N PRO A 335 -9.50 -19.87 23.46
CA PRO A 335 -8.15 -19.76 23.97
C PRO A 335 -7.30 -20.99 23.63
N GLN A 336 -6.00 -20.78 23.45
CA GLN A 336 -5.05 -21.83 23.11
C GLN A 336 -5.12 -23.05 24.05
N ASP A 337 -5.12 -22.83 25.36
CA ASP A 337 -5.16 -23.93 26.35
C ASP A 337 -6.47 -24.74 26.26
N GLU A 338 -7.59 -24.07 26.01
CA GLU A 338 -8.88 -24.73 25.80
C GLU A 338 -8.86 -25.57 24.52
N PHE A 339 -8.37 -25.00 23.41
CA PHE A 339 -8.26 -25.70 22.13
C PHE A 339 -7.43 -26.98 22.25
N PHE A 340 -6.24 -26.90 22.84
CA PHE A 340 -5.37 -28.07 22.99
C PHE A 340 -5.92 -29.10 23.98
N THR A 341 -6.65 -28.66 25.01
CA THR A 341 -7.37 -29.58 25.92
C THR A 341 -8.44 -30.36 25.16
N LYS A 342 -9.29 -29.68 24.39
CA LYS A 342 -10.32 -30.30 23.55
C LYS A 342 -9.73 -31.24 22.50
N LEU A 343 -8.64 -30.83 21.86
CA LEU A 343 -7.90 -31.66 20.88
C LEU A 343 -7.33 -32.92 21.55
N HIS A 344 -6.76 -32.81 22.76
CA HIS A 344 -6.21 -33.94 23.50
C HIS A 344 -7.30 -34.93 23.95
N ASN A 345 -8.45 -34.42 24.39
CA ASN A 345 -9.60 -35.22 24.79
C ASN A 345 -10.34 -35.87 23.60
N GLY A 346 -10.00 -35.51 22.36
CA GLY A 346 -10.69 -35.96 21.15
C GLY A 346 -12.05 -35.28 20.91
N GLU A 347 -12.34 -34.18 21.62
CA GLU A 347 -13.54 -33.36 21.43
C GLU A 347 -13.45 -32.48 20.17
N LEU A 348 -12.22 -32.13 19.77
CA LEU A 348 -11.92 -31.46 18.51
C LEU A 348 -10.96 -32.29 17.68
N VAL A 349 -11.11 -32.22 16.36
CA VAL A 349 -10.18 -32.81 15.38
C VAL A 349 -9.79 -31.69 14.43
N ARG A 350 -8.48 -31.47 14.25
CA ARG A 350 -7.99 -30.50 13.27
C ARG A 350 -8.45 -30.90 11.87
N SER A 351 -8.83 -29.90 11.07
CA SER A 351 -9.18 -30.14 9.68
C SER A 351 -7.97 -30.64 8.87
N PRO A 352 -8.20 -31.48 7.84
CA PRO A 352 -7.11 -32.03 7.03
C PRO A 352 -6.22 -30.97 6.36
N GLY A 353 -6.78 -29.82 5.96
CA GLY A 353 -6.02 -28.72 5.34
C GLY A 353 -5.03 -28.11 6.32
N VAL A 354 -5.50 -27.75 7.52
CA VAL A 354 -4.65 -27.27 8.62
C VAL A 354 -3.57 -28.28 9.00
N GLN A 355 -3.92 -29.56 9.15
CA GLN A 355 -2.93 -30.59 9.51
C GLN A 355 -1.85 -30.73 8.43
N LYS A 356 -2.24 -30.77 7.15
CA LYS A 356 -1.31 -30.79 6.02
C LYS A 356 -0.40 -29.55 6.01
N ALA A 357 -0.95 -28.37 6.28
CA ALA A 357 -0.21 -27.13 6.36
C ALA A 357 0.86 -27.19 7.46
N LEU A 358 0.48 -27.62 8.67
CA LEU A 358 1.39 -27.81 9.80
C LEU A 358 2.48 -28.85 9.52
N ASP A 359 2.15 -29.95 8.84
CA ASP A 359 3.11 -30.99 8.46
C ASP A 359 4.09 -30.52 7.37
N SER A 360 3.65 -29.59 6.51
CA SER A 360 4.45 -29.00 5.43
C SER A 360 5.37 -27.87 5.89
N LEU A 361 5.05 -27.23 7.03
CA LEU A 361 5.93 -26.25 7.61
C LEU A 361 7.28 -26.93 7.84
N PRO A 362 8.40 -26.33 7.34
CA PRO A 362 9.70 -26.86 7.68
C PRO A 362 9.71 -26.93 9.19
N ARG A 363 10.00 -28.10 9.75
CA ARG A 363 10.21 -28.24 11.18
C ARG A 363 11.42 -27.35 11.47
N ILE A 364 11.18 -26.07 11.77
CA ILE A 364 12.15 -25.15 12.36
C ILE A 364 12.27 -25.60 13.82
N SER A 365 12.59 -26.87 13.99
CA SER A 365 12.74 -27.54 15.26
C SER A 365 14.18 -27.34 15.66
N THR A 366 14.45 -26.16 16.21
CA THR A 366 15.07 -26.15 17.52
C THR A 366 14.32 -25.14 18.40
N PRO A 367 13.80 -25.55 19.57
CA PRO A 367 13.42 -24.62 20.63
C PRO A 367 14.49 -23.54 20.88
N ALA A 368 15.75 -23.89 20.65
CA ALA A 368 16.88 -22.96 20.70
C ALA A 368 16.78 -21.75 19.75
N MET A 369 16.16 -21.86 18.57
CA MET A 369 15.99 -20.71 17.66
C MET A 369 14.88 -19.76 18.14
N PHE A 370 13.75 -20.30 18.62
CA PHE A 370 12.68 -19.48 19.18
C PHE A 370 13.12 -18.83 20.50
N ASP A 371 13.78 -19.59 21.38
CA ASP A 371 14.35 -19.03 22.61
C ASP A 371 15.43 -17.99 22.33
N ALA A 372 16.24 -18.18 21.28
CA ALA A 372 17.27 -17.21 20.90
C ALA A 372 16.63 -15.93 20.32
N ALA A 373 15.62 -16.06 19.46
CA ALA A 373 14.90 -14.92 18.90
C ALA A 373 14.12 -14.16 19.98
N GLU A 374 13.46 -14.87 20.90
CA GLU A 374 12.73 -14.27 22.02
C GLU A 374 13.70 -13.62 23.03
N ARG A 375 14.84 -14.25 23.34
CA ARG A 375 15.89 -13.63 24.17
C ARG A 375 16.50 -12.41 23.49
N GLU A 376 16.72 -12.46 22.17
CA GLU A 376 17.23 -11.31 21.42
C GLU A 376 16.19 -10.18 21.37
N ALA A 377 14.91 -10.48 21.20
CA ALA A 377 13.81 -9.51 21.24
C ALA A 377 13.69 -8.89 22.63
N LYS A 378 13.62 -9.69 23.71
CA LYS A 378 13.59 -9.20 25.09
C LYS A 378 14.84 -8.40 25.45
N ALA A 379 16.02 -8.80 24.97
CA ALA A 379 17.25 -8.05 25.18
C ALA A 379 17.23 -6.70 24.43
N ARG A 380 16.64 -6.65 23.23
CA ARG A 380 16.42 -5.40 22.50
C ARG A 380 15.41 -4.50 23.19
N ASP A 381 14.26 -5.04 23.61
CA ASP A 381 13.22 -4.27 24.31
C ASP A 381 13.74 -3.74 25.65
N ALA A 382 14.48 -4.56 26.41
CA ALA A 382 15.12 -4.12 27.64
C ALA A 382 16.22 -3.07 27.39
N ALA A 383 16.98 -3.18 26.30
CA ALA A 383 17.96 -2.18 25.92
C ALA A 383 17.28 -0.87 25.48
N ASP A 384 16.21 -0.94 24.70
CA ASP A 384 15.45 0.20 24.20
C ASP A 384 14.68 0.91 25.34
N GLN A 385 14.17 0.18 26.33
CA GLN A 385 13.54 0.76 27.53
C GLN A 385 14.54 1.34 28.53
N ALA A 386 15.76 0.80 28.58
CA ALA A 386 16.83 1.33 29.44
C ALA A 386 17.54 2.55 28.83
N GLU A 387 17.43 2.77 27.51
CA GLU A 387 18.00 3.95 26.88
C GLU A 387 17.12 5.18 27.09
N PRO A 388 17.68 6.30 27.57
CA PRO A 388 16.90 7.50 27.78
C PRO A 388 16.45 8.09 26.43
N GLU A 389 15.14 8.31 26.29
CA GLU A 389 14.47 8.67 25.04
C GLU A 389 15.18 9.81 24.29
N LEU A 390 15.53 9.59 23.01
CA LEU A 390 16.12 10.63 22.18
C LEU A 390 15.09 11.76 21.93
N PRO A 391 15.50 13.04 21.92
CA PRO A 391 14.63 14.13 21.51
C PRO A 391 14.03 13.84 20.13
N LYS A 392 12.77 14.24 19.94
CA LYS A 392 11.98 13.91 18.74
C LYS A 392 12.73 14.16 17.41
N PRO A 393 13.46 15.29 17.21
CA PRO A 393 14.21 15.50 15.98
C PRO A 393 15.33 14.47 15.73
N ALA A 394 16.00 14.00 16.80
CA ALA A 394 17.03 12.97 16.69
C ALA A 394 16.42 11.59 16.41
N ALA A 395 15.28 11.28 17.03
CA ALA A 395 14.54 10.03 16.78
C ALA A 395 14.00 9.97 15.34
N ASP A 396 13.43 11.07 14.84
CA ASP A 396 12.95 11.19 13.46
C ASP A 396 14.10 11.04 12.46
N LEU A 397 15.24 11.68 12.74
CA LEU A 397 16.42 11.58 11.89
C LEU A 397 17.00 10.15 11.88
N ARG A 398 17.02 9.45 13.03
CA ARG A 398 17.40 8.03 13.11
C ARG A 398 16.50 7.16 12.24
N ARG A 399 15.18 7.27 12.40
CA ARG A 399 14.19 6.51 11.60
C ARG A 399 14.33 6.78 10.10
N GLN A 400 14.54 8.05 9.73
CA GLN A 400 14.72 8.43 8.33
C GLN A 400 16.02 7.84 7.75
N ALA A 401 17.14 7.94 8.47
CA ALA A 401 18.42 7.37 8.05
C ALA A 401 18.33 5.84 7.92
N ASP A 402 17.80 5.17 8.93
CA ASP A 402 17.66 3.71 8.96
C ASP A 402 16.84 3.19 7.78
N SER A 403 15.68 3.80 7.52
CA SER A 403 14.81 3.41 6.40
C SER A 403 15.44 3.70 5.03
N ALA A 404 16.11 4.84 4.86
CA ALA A 404 16.75 5.19 3.60
C ALA A 404 17.98 4.30 3.31
N TRP A 405 18.80 4.03 4.32
CA TRP A 405 19.99 3.21 4.18
C TRP A 405 19.63 1.74 3.94
N ALA A 406 18.65 1.19 4.67
CA ALA A 406 18.16 -0.16 4.44
C ALA A 406 17.59 -0.34 3.04
N ARG A 407 16.87 0.66 2.51
CA ARG A 407 16.39 0.66 1.13
C ARG A 407 17.54 0.64 0.13
N TYR A 408 18.53 1.52 0.31
CA TYR A 408 19.72 1.56 -0.55
C TYR A 408 20.48 0.22 -0.54
N THR A 409 20.74 -0.35 0.65
CA THR A 409 21.43 -1.65 0.78
C THR A 409 20.63 -2.77 0.10
N ARG A 410 19.30 -2.77 0.23
CA ARG A 410 18.44 -3.76 -0.45
C ARG A 410 18.53 -3.65 -1.97
N SER A 411 18.41 -2.44 -2.53
CA SER A 411 18.60 -2.20 -3.97
C SER A 411 19.98 -2.65 -4.42
N PHE A 412 21.04 -2.28 -3.68
CA PHE A 412 22.42 -2.68 -3.99
C PHE A 412 22.60 -4.20 -4.06
N ILE A 413 22.01 -4.96 -3.13
CA ILE A 413 22.05 -6.43 -3.13
C ILE A 413 21.41 -6.99 -4.41
N VAL A 414 20.28 -6.44 -4.82
CA VAL A 414 19.53 -6.86 -6.02
C VAL A 414 20.27 -6.49 -7.30
N ASP A 415 20.71 -5.24 -7.43
CA ASP A 415 21.35 -4.68 -8.63
C ASP A 415 22.62 -5.44 -9.01
N TYR A 416 23.45 -5.74 -8.01
CA TYR A 416 24.69 -6.49 -8.21
C TYR A 416 24.51 -8.02 -8.13
N GLY A 417 23.31 -8.51 -7.83
CA GLY A 417 23.02 -9.94 -7.69
C GLY A 417 23.96 -10.63 -6.71
N LEU A 418 24.06 -10.08 -5.49
CA LEU A 418 24.96 -10.60 -4.45
C LEU A 418 24.52 -12.00 -4.00
N ASP A 419 25.50 -12.87 -3.74
CA ASP A 419 25.24 -14.20 -3.16
C ASP A 419 24.89 -14.12 -1.67
N ARG A 420 24.62 -15.27 -1.04
CA ARG A 420 24.21 -15.36 0.37
C ARG A 420 25.27 -14.79 1.32
N GLU A 421 26.54 -15.07 1.09
CA GLU A 421 27.63 -14.62 1.98
C GLU A 421 27.86 -13.11 1.82
N GLN A 422 27.87 -12.62 0.58
CA GLN A 422 27.95 -11.19 0.26
C GLN A 422 26.75 -10.42 0.82
N THR A 423 25.54 -10.99 0.74
CA THR A 423 24.32 -10.41 1.31
C THR A 423 24.41 -10.28 2.82
N GLN A 424 24.88 -11.32 3.51
CA GLN A 424 25.09 -11.27 4.97
C GLN A 424 26.12 -10.19 5.34
N LYS A 425 27.21 -10.07 4.57
CA LYS A 425 28.22 -9.01 4.74
C LYS A 425 27.62 -7.62 4.51
N ALA A 426 26.78 -7.44 3.48
CA ALA A 426 26.11 -6.17 3.19
C ALA A 426 25.21 -5.71 4.35
N TRP A 427 24.41 -6.62 4.91
CA TRP A 427 23.58 -6.34 6.09
C TRP A 427 24.42 -6.07 7.34
N GLY A 428 25.57 -6.73 7.50
CA GLY A 428 26.53 -6.43 8.56
C GLY A 428 27.09 -5.00 8.47
N VAL A 429 27.52 -4.58 7.26
CA VAL A 429 27.99 -3.22 7.00
C VAL A 429 26.90 -2.18 7.33
N LEU A 430 25.65 -2.43 6.92
CA LEU A 430 24.53 -1.55 7.26
C LEU A 430 24.40 -1.40 8.78
N ARG A 431 24.37 -2.51 9.51
CA ARG A 431 24.23 -2.52 10.97
C ARG A 431 25.33 -1.70 11.65
N ASP A 432 26.58 -1.87 11.25
CA ASP A 432 27.70 -1.10 11.79
C ASP A 432 27.52 0.41 11.58
N CYS A 433 27.09 0.82 10.39
CA CYS A 433 26.85 2.23 10.07
C CYS A 433 25.68 2.79 10.88
N GLN A 434 24.59 2.04 11.03
CA GLN A 434 23.43 2.44 11.84
C GLN A 434 23.84 2.60 13.32
N GLU A 435 24.68 1.72 13.84
CA GLU A 435 25.21 1.84 15.20
C GLU A 435 26.10 3.09 15.36
N GLN A 436 26.94 3.41 14.37
CA GLN A 436 27.73 4.64 14.38
C GLN A 436 26.84 5.90 14.39
N ALA A 437 25.77 5.91 13.58
CA ALA A 437 24.80 6.99 13.56
C ALA A 437 24.06 7.12 14.91
N ALA A 438 23.65 5.99 15.50
CA ALA A 438 23.02 5.97 16.82
C ALA A 438 23.95 6.53 17.91
N ARG A 439 25.23 6.15 17.92
CA ARG A 439 26.24 6.70 18.84
C ARG A 439 26.44 8.20 18.65
N TYR A 440 26.44 8.69 17.42
CA TYR A 440 26.51 10.12 17.12
C TYR A 440 25.29 10.87 17.68
N LEU A 441 24.07 10.40 17.37
CA LEU A 441 22.82 11.00 17.83
C LEU A 441 22.73 11.03 19.36
N LYS A 442 23.19 9.96 20.02
CA LYS A 442 23.25 9.89 21.49
C LYS A 442 24.20 10.94 22.09
N ARG A 443 25.35 11.16 21.45
CA ARG A 443 26.32 12.20 21.89
C ARG A 443 25.79 13.61 21.67
N GLU A 444 25.11 13.85 20.55
CA GLU A 444 24.54 15.16 20.19
C GLU A 444 23.14 15.40 20.74
N ARG A 445 22.67 14.56 21.67
CA ARG A 445 21.31 14.59 22.23
C ARG A 445 20.90 15.99 22.70
N GLU A 446 21.76 16.67 23.45
CA GLU A 446 21.48 18.03 23.95
C GLU A 446 21.38 19.07 22.82
N ALA A 447 22.15 18.91 21.74
CA ALA A 447 22.10 19.82 20.60
C ALA A 447 20.76 19.70 19.86
N PHE A 448 20.25 18.47 19.71
CA PHE A 448 18.91 18.22 19.17
C PHE A 448 17.79 18.66 20.12
N ALA A 449 17.94 18.48 21.44
CA ALA A 449 16.97 19.01 22.40
C ALA A 449 16.87 20.54 22.34
N LYS A 450 17.99 21.24 22.18
CA LYS A 450 18.03 22.69 21.97
C LYS A 450 17.41 23.10 20.63
N LEU A 451 17.54 22.28 19.58
CA LEU A 451 16.90 22.52 18.29
C LEU A 451 15.37 22.40 18.40
N ASP A 452 14.89 21.40 19.13
CA ASP A 452 13.46 21.18 19.38
C ASP A 452 12.86 22.32 20.23
N ALA A 453 13.54 22.70 21.31
CA ALA A 453 13.13 23.81 22.17
C ALA A 453 13.15 25.18 21.46
N ALA A 454 13.99 25.34 20.43
CA ALA A 454 14.05 26.56 19.62
C ALA A 454 12.93 26.62 18.56
N LYS A 455 12.21 25.52 18.33
CA LYS A 455 11.06 25.51 17.45
C LYS A 455 9.90 26.19 18.21
N PRO A 456 9.32 27.29 17.68
CA PRO A 456 8.16 27.87 18.33
C PRO A 456 7.08 26.78 18.45
N PRO A 457 6.29 26.76 19.54
CA PRO A 457 5.13 25.88 19.62
C PRO A 457 4.31 26.08 18.34
N ALA A 458 3.72 25.00 17.83
CA ALA A 458 3.05 24.93 16.51
C ALA A 458 1.76 25.77 16.43
N GLY A 459 1.80 27.00 16.96
CA GLY A 459 0.68 27.78 17.43
C GLY A 459 0.23 28.92 16.53
N ASP A 460 1.14 29.70 15.95
CA ASP A 460 0.77 31.07 15.55
C ASP A 460 1.12 31.44 14.10
N GLY A 461 0.91 30.54 13.13
CA GLY A 461 0.97 30.88 11.69
C GLY A 461 2.29 31.49 11.17
N ALA A 462 3.32 31.57 12.02
CA ALA A 462 4.64 32.03 11.67
C ALA A 462 5.37 30.97 10.85
N PRO A 463 6.26 31.36 9.90
CA PRO A 463 7.06 30.41 9.15
C PRO A 463 7.76 29.43 10.10
N SER A 464 7.53 28.13 9.85
CA SER A 464 7.82 27.00 10.75
C SER A 464 9.31 26.80 11.12
N SER A 465 10.23 27.57 10.54
CA SER A 465 11.65 27.53 10.86
C SER A 465 12.31 28.88 10.58
N SER A 466 13.23 29.28 11.45
CA SER A 466 14.16 30.37 11.11
C SER A 466 15.31 29.82 10.26
N PRO A 467 15.87 30.60 9.32
CA PRO A 467 17.04 30.18 8.53
C PRO A 467 18.22 29.70 9.39
N ALA A 468 18.36 30.25 10.61
CA ALA A 468 19.38 29.85 11.57
C ALA A 468 19.11 28.45 12.17
N ALA A 469 17.84 28.12 12.45
CA ALA A 469 17.46 26.79 12.91
C ALA A 469 17.67 25.74 11.81
N ASP A 470 17.34 26.07 10.55
CA ASP A 470 17.55 25.18 9.41
C ASP A 470 19.03 24.92 9.14
N ALA A 471 19.87 25.97 9.18
CA ALA A 471 21.31 25.83 9.05
C ALA A 471 21.91 24.97 10.18
N ARG A 472 21.37 25.08 11.40
CA ARG A 472 21.80 24.24 12.53
C ARG A 472 21.35 22.80 12.37
N ALA A 473 20.12 22.56 11.92
CA ALA A 473 19.61 21.23 11.62
C ALA A 473 20.45 20.55 10.53
N ALA A 474 20.80 21.29 9.47
CA ALA A 474 21.67 20.79 8.40
C ALA A 474 23.05 20.38 8.92
N ARG A 475 23.67 21.19 9.79
CA ARG A 475 24.97 20.87 10.41
C ARG A 475 24.92 19.63 11.30
N LEU A 476 23.82 19.43 12.03
CA LEU A 476 23.63 18.23 12.86
C LEU A 476 23.34 16.97 12.02
N ARG A 477 22.81 17.15 10.80
CA ARG A 477 22.58 16.06 9.85
C ARG A 477 23.85 15.65 9.10
N GLU A 478 24.75 16.59 8.83
CA GLU A 478 25.94 16.38 8.00
C GLU A 478 26.78 15.14 8.42
N PRO A 479 27.05 14.86 9.71
CA PRO A 479 27.82 13.67 10.08
C PRO A 479 27.12 12.35 9.76
N ILE A 480 25.79 12.31 9.78
CA ILE A 480 25.01 11.13 9.39
C ILE A 480 25.08 10.95 7.88
N ASP A 481 24.89 12.02 7.11
CA ASP A 481 25.06 11.98 5.65
C ASP A 481 26.49 11.57 5.27
N ARG A 482 27.49 11.97 6.07
CA ARG A 482 28.88 11.54 5.91
C ARG A 482 29.05 10.03 6.14
N ILE A 483 28.47 9.46 7.19
CA ILE A 483 28.50 7.99 7.41
C ILE A 483 27.93 7.25 6.19
N PHE A 484 26.85 7.75 5.61
CA PHE A 484 26.27 7.17 4.41
C PHE A 484 27.22 7.23 3.20
N GLU A 485 27.74 8.42 2.90
CA GLU A 485 28.56 8.66 1.70
C GLU A 485 29.99 8.11 1.83
N SER A 486 30.63 8.20 2.99
CA SER A 486 32.03 7.82 3.18
C SER A 486 32.24 6.40 3.71
N GLU A 487 31.26 5.85 4.44
CA GLU A 487 31.41 4.51 5.04
C GLU A 487 30.50 3.49 4.36
N LEU A 488 29.18 3.75 4.31
CA LEU A 488 28.23 2.74 3.82
C LEU A 488 28.45 2.42 2.34
N LYS A 489 28.40 3.43 1.46
CA LYS A 489 28.56 3.20 0.00
C LYS A 489 29.91 2.54 -0.33
N PRO A 490 31.07 3.04 0.13
CA PRO A 490 32.35 2.48 -0.29
C PRO A 490 32.58 1.06 0.26
N ARG A 491 32.05 0.73 1.45
CA ARG A 491 32.11 -0.64 1.97
C ARG A 491 31.22 -1.59 1.18
N LEU A 492 30.02 -1.16 0.77
CA LEU A 492 29.14 -1.95 -0.10
C LEU A 492 29.74 -2.16 -1.49
N GLU A 493 30.31 -1.12 -2.11
CA GLU A 493 30.96 -1.18 -3.44
C GLU A 493 32.14 -2.16 -3.53
N ARG A 494 32.72 -2.55 -2.39
CA ARG A 494 33.79 -3.57 -2.32
C ARG A 494 33.27 -5.00 -2.37
N LEU A 495 31.98 -5.23 -2.06
CA LEU A 495 31.41 -6.59 -1.96
C LEU A 495 31.22 -7.29 -3.31
N PRO A 496 30.70 -6.64 -4.38
CA PRO A 496 30.50 -7.31 -5.65
C PRO A 496 31.82 -7.73 -6.31
N THR A 497 31.80 -8.91 -6.92
CA THR A 497 32.88 -9.41 -7.79
C THR A 497 32.97 -8.59 -9.08
N ARG A 498 34.12 -8.65 -9.77
CA ARG A 498 34.31 -7.96 -11.05
C ARG A 498 33.25 -8.36 -12.09
N ALA A 499 32.85 -9.63 -12.12
CA ALA A 499 31.83 -10.14 -13.03
C ALA A 499 30.44 -9.58 -12.71
N GLN A 500 30.06 -9.50 -11.42
CA GLN A 500 28.80 -8.88 -10.98
C GLN A 500 28.73 -7.39 -11.37
N ARG A 501 29.83 -6.63 -11.18
CA ARG A 501 29.90 -5.22 -11.60
C ARG A 501 29.70 -5.06 -13.10
N GLN A 502 30.42 -5.84 -13.91
CA GLN A 502 30.28 -5.81 -15.37
C GLN A 502 28.88 -6.23 -15.85
N ARG A 503 28.20 -7.11 -15.11
CA ARG A 503 26.81 -7.49 -15.41
C ARG A 503 25.84 -6.35 -15.07
N ALA A 504 26.04 -5.68 -13.94
CA ALA A 504 25.24 -4.52 -13.54
C ALA A 504 25.40 -3.35 -14.52
N GLU A 505 26.62 -3.07 -15.00
CA GLU A 505 26.91 -2.00 -15.99
C GLU A 505 26.30 -2.26 -17.39
N LYS A 506 25.91 -3.51 -17.68
CA LYS A 506 25.33 -3.92 -18.97
C LYS A 506 23.81 -3.98 -18.97
N ARG A 507 23.19 -3.87 -17.79
CA ARG A 507 21.74 -3.69 -17.64
C ARG A 507 21.45 -2.20 -17.79
#